data_AF-A0AAU7QBX0-F1
#
_entry.id   AF-A0AAU7QBX0-F1
#
_cell.length_a   1.000
_cell.length_b   1.000
_cell.length_c   1.000
_cell.angle_alpha   90.00
_cell.angle_beta   90.00
_cell.angle_gamma   90.00
#
_symmetry.space_group_name_H-M   'P 1'
#
loop_
_entity.id
_entity.type
_entity.pdbx_description
1 polymer ?
#
loop_
_entity_poly.entity_id
_entity_poly.type
_entity_poly.pdbx_seq_one_letter_code
_entity_poly.pdbx_strand_id
1 'polypeptide(L)'
;MADFGDYGAGRPVWKNEDAANLILFPSRPDGPVMLLSASTLEGMVKPDPLNPVWHRFFLYDQRLENLSPGDYRLNTLFEQDYKLFLIPYRFAEGVAKFIKLLDILNLGDRQALFVSAMRSKRSSVKLTSPASHQELKKNL
;
A
#
# COMPACT_ATOMS: atom_id res chain seq x y z
N MET A 1 7.53 24.14 -0.73
CA MET A 1 7.79 22.73 -1.06
C MET A 1 9.25 22.57 -1.45
N ALA A 2 10.13 22.33 -0.48
CA ALA A 2 11.56 22.15 -0.75
C ALA A 2 11.86 20.78 -1.40
N ASP A 3 10.96 19.81 -1.25
CA ASP A 3 11.16 18.42 -1.69
C ASP A 3 10.74 18.15 -3.15
N PHE A 4 10.26 19.16 -3.88
CA PHE A 4 9.78 18.98 -5.26
C PHE A 4 10.94 18.78 -6.24
N GLY A 5 10.92 17.64 -6.93
CA GLY A 5 11.84 17.30 -8.01
C GLY A 5 13.30 17.49 -7.63
N ASP A 6 13.96 18.46 -8.25
CA ASP A 6 15.35 18.84 -7.97
C ASP A 6 15.48 19.77 -6.75
N TYR A 7 14.94 19.32 -5.61
CA TYR A 7 15.09 19.90 -4.27
C TYR A 7 15.16 21.44 -4.21
N GLY A 8 14.06 22.11 -4.53
CA GLY A 8 13.93 23.57 -4.38
C GLY A 8 14.25 24.38 -5.65
N ALA A 9 14.76 23.77 -6.72
CA ALA A 9 14.87 24.41 -8.02
C ALA A 9 13.51 24.58 -8.74
N GLY A 10 12.44 24.02 -8.19
CA GLY A 10 11.07 24.12 -8.73
C GLY A 10 10.87 23.37 -10.06
N ARG A 11 11.72 22.37 -10.35
CA ARG A 11 11.71 21.63 -11.62
C ARG A 11 11.65 20.11 -11.38
N PRO A 12 10.84 19.39 -12.19
CA PRO A 12 10.78 17.93 -12.10
C PRO A 12 12.04 17.28 -12.70
N VAL A 13 12.42 16.12 -12.17
CA VAL A 13 13.54 15.28 -12.61
C VAL A 13 13.00 14.02 -13.30
N TRP A 14 12.67 14.12 -14.58
CA TRP A 14 11.99 13.03 -15.31
C TRP A 14 12.81 11.76 -15.51
N LYS A 15 14.15 11.85 -15.43
CA LYS A 15 15.04 10.69 -15.56
C LYS A 15 15.10 9.84 -14.29
N ASN A 16 14.54 10.33 -13.18
CA ASN A 16 14.54 9.64 -11.90
C ASN A 16 13.08 9.35 -11.50
N GLU A 17 12.67 8.09 -11.58
CA GLU A 17 11.32 7.65 -11.22
C GLU A 17 11.01 7.79 -9.72
N ASP A 18 12.05 7.88 -8.88
CA ASP A 18 11.97 8.07 -7.43
C ASP A 18 12.00 9.55 -7.02
N ALA A 19 12.25 10.48 -7.95
CA ALA A 19 12.14 11.90 -7.66
C ALA A 19 10.68 12.31 -7.47
N ALA A 20 10.42 13.12 -6.44
CA ALA A 20 9.08 13.58 -6.10
C ALA A 20 8.60 14.67 -7.07
N ASN A 21 8.16 14.24 -8.26
CA ASN A 21 7.80 15.09 -9.38
C ASN A 21 6.29 15.34 -9.51
N LEU A 22 5.47 14.55 -8.80
CA LEU A 22 4.01 14.55 -8.97
C LEU A 22 3.35 15.27 -7.80
N ILE A 23 2.54 16.26 -8.13
CA ILE A 23 1.67 16.97 -7.17
C ILE A 23 0.24 16.51 -7.41
N LEU A 24 -0.38 15.93 -6.39
CA LEU A 24 -1.78 15.55 -6.41
C LEU A 24 -2.57 16.52 -5.54
N PHE A 25 -3.62 17.09 -6.13
CA PHE A 25 -4.57 17.90 -5.39
C PHE A 25 -5.60 17.01 -4.70
N PRO A 26 -6.01 17.37 -3.47
CA PRO A 26 -7.05 16.66 -2.75
C PRO A 26 -8.39 16.78 -3.47
N SER A 27 -9.25 15.79 -3.25
CA SER A 27 -10.63 15.81 -3.75
C SER A 27 -11.50 16.86 -3.04
N ARG A 28 -11.10 17.29 -1.83
CA ARG A 28 -11.75 18.37 -1.08
C ARG A 28 -10.97 19.67 -1.23
N PRO A 29 -11.64 20.83 -1.33
CA PRO A 29 -10.97 22.13 -1.48
C PRO A 29 -9.92 22.42 -0.40
N ASP A 30 -10.22 22.08 0.85
CA ASP A 30 -9.36 22.40 2.01
C ASP A 30 -8.46 21.23 2.44
N GLY A 31 -8.37 20.18 1.63
CA GLY A 31 -7.54 19.02 1.93
C GLY A 31 -6.03 19.33 1.82
N PRO A 32 -5.16 18.50 2.38
CA PRO A 32 -3.72 18.66 2.18
C PRO A 32 -3.31 18.24 0.77
N VAL A 33 -2.27 18.85 0.20
CA VAL A 33 -1.66 18.53 -1.10
C VAL A 33 -0.60 17.44 -0.94
N MET A 34 -0.60 16.44 -1.82
CA MET A 34 0.33 15.33 -1.78
C MET A 34 1.41 15.48 -2.84
N LEU A 35 2.66 15.29 -2.44
CA LEU A 35 3.82 15.28 -3.30
C LEU A 35 4.48 13.90 -3.26
N LEU A 36 4.65 13.26 -4.41
CA LEU A 36 5.18 11.90 -4.51
C LEU A 36 5.93 11.64 -5.82
N SER A 37 6.65 10.53 -5.87
CA SER A 37 7.33 10.06 -7.07
C SER A 37 6.40 9.21 -7.95
N ALA A 38 6.82 8.95 -9.20
CA ALA A 38 6.09 8.05 -10.10
C ALA A 38 6.10 6.61 -9.56
N SER A 39 7.24 6.15 -9.03
CA SER A 39 7.37 4.83 -8.40
C SER A 39 6.46 4.67 -7.17
N THR A 40 6.34 5.69 -6.32
CA THR A 40 5.40 5.68 -5.19
C THR A 40 3.97 5.64 -5.68
N LEU A 41 3.60 6.44 -6.70
CA LEU A 41 2.24 6.46 -7.23
C LEU A 41 1.84 5.06 -7.72
N GLU A 42 2.69 4.41 -8.52
CA GLU A 42 2.42 3.05 -9.01
C GLU A 42 2.30 2.06 -7.85
N GLY A 43 3.22 2.10 -6.89
CA GLY A 43 3.20 1.23 -5.72
C GLY A 43 2.00 1.47 -4.80
N MET A 44 1.39 2.65 -4.79
CA MET A 44 0.15 2.92 -4.05
C MET A 44 -1.10 2.46 -4.79
N VAL A 45 -1.11 2.53 -6.13
CA VAL A 45 -2.24 2.07 -6.96
C VAL A 45 -2.25 0.54 -7.07
N LYS A 46 -1.08 -0.09 -7.14
CA LYS A 46 -0.89 -1.55 -7.22
C LYS A 46 0.07 -2.00 -6.12
N PRO A 47 -0.37 -2.03 -4.86
CA PRO A 47 0.49 -2.33 -3.74
C PRO A 47 1.03 -3.75 -3.79
N ASP A 48 2.33 -3.89 -3.54
CA ASP A 48 2.90 -5.14 -3.05
C ASP A 48 2.48 -5.32 -1.58
N PRO A 49 1.65 -6.33 -1.26
CA PRO A 49 1.22 -6.55 0.11
C PRO A 49 2.35 -6.87 1.09
N LEU A 50 3.51 -7.33 0.58
CA LEU A 50 4.69 -7.63 1.39
C LEU A 50 5.59 -6.42 1.62
N ASN A 51 5.58 -5.46 0.69
CA ASN A 51 6.44 -4.27 0.72
C ASN A 51 5.64 -2.99 0.40
N PRO A 52 4.70 -2.59 1.26
CA PRO A 52 3.88 -1.42 1.00
C PRO A 52 4.67 -0.10 1.06
N VAL A 53 4.32 0.85 0.19
CA VAL A 53 4.97 2.17 0.07
C VAL A 53 4.14 3.32 0.65
N TRP A 54 3.18 3.02 1.54
CA TRP A 54 2.16 3.98 2.01
C TRP A 54 2.66 5.23 2.73
N HIS A 55 3.95 5.32 3.06
CA HIS A 55 4.57 6.48 3.71
C HIS A 55 5.63 7.16 2.84
N ARG A 56 5.73 6.82 1.55
CA ARG A 56 6.75 7.36 0.62
C ARG A 56 6.26 8.60 -0.14
N PHE A 57 5.54 9.48 0.54
CA PHE A 57 5.05 10.75 0.02
C PHE A 57 5.23 11.85 1.06
N PHE A 58 5.23 13.10 0.60
CA PHE A 58 5.12 14.29 1.43
C PHE A 58 3.70 14.83 1.39
N LEU A 59 3.24 15.40 2.49
CA LEU A 59 1.89 15.91 2.61
C LEU A 59 1.96 17.35 3.13
N TYR A 60 1.44 18.29 2.36
CA TYR A 60 1.51 19.70 2.67
C TYR A 60 0.12 20.22 3.02
N ASP A 61 0.01 20.93 4.13
CA ASP A 61 -1.23 21.59 4.49
C ASP A 61 -1.49 22.84 3.63
N GLN A 62 -2.57 23.56 3.94
CA GLN A 62 -2.96 24.79 3.24
C GLN A 62 -1.96 25.94 3.42
N ARG A 63 -1.09 25.87 4.44
CA ARG A 63 -0.01 26.82 4.70
C ARG A 63 1.31 26.41 4.05
N LEU A 64 1.32 25.29 3.32
CA LEU A 64 2.50 24.67 2.71
C LEU A 64 3.51 24.18 3.74
N GLU A 65 3.05 23.83 4.94
CA GLU A 65 3.85 23.14 5.96
C GLU A 65 3.78 21.63 5.71
N ASN A 66 4.94 20.97 5.75
CA ASN A 66 5.04 19.52 5.57
C ASN A 66 4.58 18.80 6.84
N LEU A 67 3.53 18.00 6.71
CA LEU A 67 2.93 17.22 7.79
C LEU A 67 3.77 15.97 8.05
N SER A 68 3.99 15.67 9.33
CA SER A 68 4.65 14.45 9.76
C SER A 68 3.69 13.25 9.67
N PRO A 69 4.18 12.01 9.50
CA PRO A 69 3.34 10.82 9.48
C PRO A 69 2.46 10.60 10.73
N GLY A 70 2.76 11.27 11.85
CA GLY A 70 1.95 11.26 13.06
C GLY A 70 0.74 12.21 13.03
N ASP A 71 0.72 13.17 12.10
CA ASP A 71 -0.29 14.24 12.04
C ASP A 71 -1.56 13.80 11.28
N TYR A 72 -1.53 12.64 10.62
CA TYR A 72 -2.64 12.14 9.82
C TYR A 72 -2.79 10.62 9.92
N ARG A 73 -4.00 10.14 9.60
CA ARG A 73 -4.30 8.71 9.46
C ARG A 73 -4.58 8.39 8.00
N LEU A 74 -3.85 7.42 7.44
CA LEU A 74 -3.95 7.05 6.03
C LEU A 74 -5.38 6.70 5.59
N ASN A 75 -6.11 5.91 6.38
CA ASN A 75 -7.49 5.56 6.05
C ASN A 75 -8.39 6.81 5.93
N THR A 76 -8.25 7.78 6.85
CA THR A 76 -9.01 9.04 6.82
C THR A 76 -8.58 9.92 5.64
N LEU A 77 -7.26 10.05 5.42
CA LEU A 77 -6.69 10.82 4.32
C LEU A 77 -7.17 10.30 2.95
N PHE A 78 -7.15 8.99 2.74
CA PHE A 78 -7.56 8.38 1.48
C PHE A 78 -9.08 8.40 1.30
N GLU A 79 -9.85 8.26 2.38
CA GLU A 79 -11.31 8.32 2.31
C GLU A 79 -11.82 9.73 1.97
N GLN A 80 -11.17 10.75 2.51
CA GLN A 80 -11.61 12.13 2.37
C GLN A 80 -10.99 12.83 1.16
N ASP A 81 -9.68 12.67 0.94
CA ASP A 81 -8.91 13.51 0.01
C ASP A 81 -8.39 12.74 -1.21
N TYR A 82 -8.00 11.47 -1.04
CA TYR A 82 -7.32 10.67 -2.08
C TYR A 82 -7.97 9.31 -2.32
N LYS A 83 -9.23 9.32 -2.78
CA LYS A 83 -10.05 8.11 -2.96
C LYS A 83 -9.43 7.05 -3.87
N LEU A 84 -8.55 7.45 -4.79
CA LEU A 84 -7.78 6.55 -5.66
C LEU A 84 -7.02 5.48 -4.86
N PHE A 85 -6.51 5.84 -3.67
CA PHE A 85 -5.68 4.96 -2.86
C PHE A 85 -6.46 4.14 -1.84
N LEU A 86 -7.75 4.46 -1.59
CA LEU A 86 -8.52 3.85 -0.51
C LEU A 86 -8.70 2.33 -0.67
N ILE A 87 -9.15 1.90 -1.85
CA ILE A 87 -9.40 0.48 -2.12
C ILE A 87 -8.08 -0.32 -2.10
N PRO A 88 -7.02 0.10 -2.82
CA PRO A 88 -5.71 -0.54 -2.73
C PRO A 88 -5.17 -0.62 -1.29
N TYR A 89 -5.28 0.46 -0.51
CA TYR A 89 -4.84 0.52 0.87
C TYR A 89 -5.57 -0.49 1.76
N ARG A 90 -6.91 -0.49 1.74
CA ARG A 90 -7.72 -1.42 2.55
C ARG A 90 -7.48 -2.87 2.16
N PHE A 91 -7.29 -3.14 0.87
CA PHE A 91 -6.92 -4.48 0.40
C PHE A 91 -5.57 -4.93 0.97
N ALA A 92 -4.54 -4.07 0.89
CA ALA A 92 -3.22 -4.37 1.44
C ALA A 92 -3.26 -4.57 2.96
N GLU A 93 -4.00 -3.75 3.71
CA GLU A 93 -4.22 -3.95 5.15
C GLU A 93 -4.89 -5.30 5.46
N GLY A 94 -5.88 -5.69 4.65
CA GLY A 94 -6.55 -6.99 4.78
C GLY A 94 -5.59 -8.15 4.55
N VAL A 95 -4.79 -8.09 3.49
CA VAL A 95 -3.76 -9.10 3.19
C VAL A 95 -2.72 -9.17 4.31
N ALA A 96 -2.21 -8.04 4.81
CA ALA A 96 -1.23 -8.02 5.89
C ALA A 96 -1.78 -8.64 7.19
N LYS A 97 -3.04 -8.36 7.54
CA LYS A 97 -3.72 -8.99 8.69
C LYS A 97 -3.88 -10.49 8.48
N PHE A 98 -4.23 -10.92 7.27
CA PHE A 98 -4.36 -12.34 6.96
C PHE A 98 -3.02 -13.07 6.99
N ILE A 99 -1.94 -12.47 6.50
CA ILE A 99 -0.58 -13.04 6.60
C ILE A 99 -0.22 -13.29 8.07
N LYS A 100 -0.45 -12.30 8.96
CA LYS A 100 -0.23 -12.49 10.41
C LYS A 100 -1.05 -13.62 11.00
N LEU A 101 -2.28 -13.83 10.52
CA LEU A 101 -3.10 -14.97 10.91
C LEU A 101 -2.47 -16.30 10.44
N LEU A 102 -1.98 -16.36 9.20
CA LEU A 102 -1.32 -17.55 8.67
C LEU A 102 -0.04 -17.89 9.45
N ASP A 103 0.72 -16.88 9.88
CA ASP A 103 1.92 -17.06 10.71
C ASP A 103 1.58 -17.75 12.04
N ILE A 104 0.42 -17.44 12.64
CA ILE A 104 -0.07 -18.07 13.88
C ILE A 104 -0.47 -19.53 13.65
N LEU A 105 -1.03 -19.86 12.49
CA LEU A 105 -1.52 -21.20 12.16
C LEU A 105 -0.38 -22.20 11.86
N ASN A 106 0.87 -21.76 11.84
CA ASN A 106 2.06 -22.61 11.64
C ASN A 106 1.92 -23.60 10.46
N LEU A 107 1.47 -23.10 9.31
CA LEU A 107 1.12 -23.92 8.14
C LEU A 107 2.34 -24.49 7.39
N GLY A 108 3.57 -24.18 7.84
CA GLY A 108 4.82 -24.54 7.18
C GLY A 108 4.85 -24.10 5.71
N ASP A 109 5.36 -24.97 4.83
CA ASP A 109 5.49 -24.71 3.39
C ASP A 109 4.16 -24.39 2.70
N ARG A 110 3.02 -24.78 3.28
CA ARG A 110 1.69 -24.51 2.72
C ARG A 110 1.27 -23.05 2.88
N GLN A 111 1.90 -22.27 3.76
CA GLN A 111 1.58 -20.85 3.91
C GLN A 111 1.65 -20.10 2.58
N ALA A 112 2.66 -20.41 1.74
CA ALA A 112 2.83 -19.82 0.42
C ALA A 112 1.63 -20.10 -0.52
N LEU A 113 0.93 -21.22 -0.35
CA LEU A 113 -0.27 -21.55 -1.13
C LEU A 113 -1.44 -20.63 -0.75
N PHE A 114 -1.63 -20.35 0.54
CA PHE A 114 -2.68 -19.43 1.00
C PHE A 114 -2.37 -17.99 0.58
N VAL A 115 -1.10 -17.57 0.67
CA VAL A 115 -0.68 -16.23 0.22
C VAL A 115 -0.86 -16.06 -1.29
N SER A 116 -0.47 -17.04 -2.09
CA SER A 116 -0.64 -16.96 -3.55
C SER A 116 -2.13 -16.98 -3.97
N ALA A 117 -2.97 -17.75 -3.28
CA ALA A 117 -4.41 -17.81 -3.54
C ALA A 117 -5.13 -16.46 -3.32
N MET A 118 -4.63 -15.58 -2.45
CA MET A 118 -5.21 -14.24 -2.24
C MET A 118 -5.11 -13.31 -3.46
N ARG A 119 -4.18 -13.58 -4.39
CA ARG A 119 -3.94 -12.73 -5.55
C ARG A 119 -4.98 -12.88 -6.65
N SER A 120 -5.85 -13.89 -6.56
CA SER A 120 -6.81 -14.23 -7.61
C SER A 120 -8.12 -14.72 -7.02
N LYS A 121 -9.24 -14.41 -7.68
CA LYS A 121 -10.55 -14.99 -7.36
C LYS A 121 -10.64 -16.49 -7.65
N ARG A 122 -9.65 -17.05 -8.35
CA ARG A 122 -9.61 -18.45 -8.78
C ARG A 122 -8.28 -19.09 -8.42
N SER A 123 -8.33 -20.32 -7.92
CA SER A 123 -7.16 -21.16 -7.67
C SER A 123 -7.32 -22.52 -8.34
N SER A 124 -6.31 -22.92 -9.12
CA SER A 124 -6.16 -24.27 -9.67
C SER A 124 -5.68 -25.28 -8.63
N VAL A 125 -5.06 -24.82 -7.54
CA VAL A 125 -4.61 -25.67 -6.42
C VAL A 125 -5.81 -26.06 -5.56
N LYS A 126 -5.98 -27.37 -5.32
CA LYS A 126 -7.04 -27.93 -4.48
C LYS A 126 -6.43 -28.76 -3.36
N LEU A 127 -6.92 -28.58 -2.14
CA LEU A 127 -6.47 -29.31 -0.94
C LEU A 127 -7.50 -30.35 -0.50
N THR A 128 -8.03 -31.14 -1.45
CA THR A 128 -9.13 -32.09 -1.22
C THR A 128 -8.68 -33.55 -1.00
N SER A 129 -7.37 -33.83 -1.14
CA SER A 129 -6.84 -35.17 -0.93
C SER A 129 -6.86 -35.58 0.56
N PRO A 130 -6.98 -36.87 0.90
CA PRO A 130 -6.91 -37.33 2.29
C PRO A 130 -5.63 -36.89 3.02
N ALA A 131 -4.50 -36.88 2.31
CA ALA A 131 -3.23 -36.41 2.85
C ALA A 131 -3.28 -34.91 3.19
N SER A 132 -3.84 -34.08 2.30
CA SER A 132 -4.03 -32.65 2.55
C SER A 132 -4.95 -32.39 3.75
N HIS A 133 -6.03 -33.17 3.89
CA HIS A 133 -6.94 -33.06 5.03
C HIS A 133 -6.28 -33.42 6.35
N GLN A 134 -5.53 -34.53 6.41
CA GLN A 134 -4.82 -34.92 7.62
C GLN A 134 -3.80 -33.87 8.06
N GLU A 135 -3.11 -33.27 7.09
CA GLU A 135 -2.08 -32.28 7.39
C GLU A 135 -2.68 -30.94 7.84
N LEU A 136 -3.78 -30.48 7.23
CA LEU A 136 -4.51 -29.31 7.71
C LEU A 136 -5.04 -29.49 9.14
N LYS A 137 -5.47 -30.71 9.51
CA LYS A 137 -5.93 -31.03 10.87
C LYS A 137 -4.82 -31.01 11.93
N LYS A 138 -3.55 -31.12 11.54
CA LYS A 138 -2.43 -31.05 12.49
C LYS A 138 -2.10 -29.62 12.92
N ASN A 139 -2.54 -28.64 12.12
CA ASN A 139 -2.21 -27.22 12.27
C ASN A 139 -3.41 -26.37 12.72
N LEU A 140 -4.54 -27.00 13.06
CA LEU A 140 -5.77 -26.42 13.61
C LEU A 140 -6.07 -27.08 14.95
#